data_AF-A0A212A6A9-F1
#
_entry.id   AF-A0A212A6A9-F1
#
_cell.length_a   1.000
_cell.length_b   1.000
_cell.length_c   1.000
_cell.angle_alpha   90.00
_cell.angle_beta   90.00
_cell.angle_gamma   90.00
#
_symmetry.space_group_name_H-M   'P 1'
#
loop_
_entity.id
_entity.type
_entity.pdbx_description
1 polymer ?
#
loop_
_entity_poly.entity_id
_entity_poly.type
_entity_poly.pdbx_seq_one_letter_code
_entity_poly.pdbx_strand_id
1 'polypeptide(L)'
;FSGDVDGVTAAVMTDQDETPVMQWFRRWQEVTATLNAQRMTDEEFQVANEDRIAIEDSLMAIPAENARDFVAKVYAYTNRGELGLPNHNELPPLWDEARALVFGAGTIVHGTPHPQEDLA
;
A
#
# COMPACT_ATOMS: atom_id res chain seq x y z
N PHE A 1 -13.89 41.32 -29.53
CA PHE A 1 -12.91 40.43 -28.89
C PHE A 1 -12.59 40.97 -27.51
N SER A 2 -13.19 40.39 -26.47
CA SER A 2 -12.60 40.35 -25.13
C SER A 2 -13.36 39.23 -24.42
N GLY A 3 -12.76 38.03 -24.49
CA GLY A 3 -13.30 36.82 -23.88
C GLY A 3 -12.93 36.77 -22.41
N ASP A 4 -13.89 36.29 -21.62
CA ASP A 4 -13.79 35.91 -20.23
C ASP A 4 -12.53 35.10 -19.95
N VAL A 5 -11.82 35.46 -18.88
CA VAL A 5 -10.77 34.63 -18.30
C VAL A 5 -11.50 33.55 -17.49
N ASP A 6 -11.73 32.43 -18.18
CA ASP A 6 -12.20 31.18 -17.62
C ASP A 6 -11.42 30.81 -16.37
N GLY A 7 -12.20 30.50 -15.33
CA GLY A 7 -11.71 30.02 -14.05
C GLY A 7 -10.80 28.82 -14.24
N VAL A 8 -9.55 28.97 -13.81
CA VAL A 8 -8.74 27.83 -13.39
C VAL A 8 -9.31 27.38 -12.04
N THR A 9 -10.44 26.69 -12.07
CA THR A 9 -10.71 25.70 -11.03
C THR A 9 -9.66 24.63 -11.21
N ALA A 10 -8.58 24.75 -10.45
CA ALA A 10 -7.80 23.59 -10.05
C ALA A 10 -8.80 22.61 -9.46
N ALA A 11 -9.18 21.61 -10.25
CA ALA A 11 -9.94 20.48 -9.77
C ALA A 11 -9.05 19.84 -8.71
N VAL A 12 -9.31 20.18 -7.46
CA VAL A 12 -8.92 19.37 -6.30
C VAL A 12 -9.38 17.99 -6.68
N MET A 13 -8.43 17.10 -7.03
CA MET A 13 -8.71 15.69 -7.16
C MET A 13 -9.22 15.28 -5.79
N THR A 14 -10.54 15.19 -5.71
CA THR A 14 -11.26 14.99 -4.47
C THR A 14 -10.82 13.67 -3.87
N ASP A 15 -10.47 13.75 -2.60
CA ASP A 15 -10.26 12.79 -1.54
C ASP A 15 -11.41 11.75 -1.38
N GLN A 16 -12.10 11.39 -2.46
CA GLN A 16 -13.31 10.56 -2.47
C GLN A 16 -13.02 9.05 -2.36
N ASP A 17 -11.74 8.64 -2.46
CA ASP A 17 -11.31 7.24 -2.44
C ASP A 17 -10.46 6.86 -1.20
N GLU A 18 -10.28 7.78 -0.25
CA GLU A 18 -9.47 7.51 0.94
C GLU A 18 -10.33 6.89 2.05
N THR A 19 -10.45 5.57 2.03
CA THR A 19 -11.07 4.81 3.12
C THR A 19 -10.16 4.79 4.36
N PRO A 20 -10.70 4.55 5.57
CA PRO A 20 -9.88 4.37 6.76
C PRO A 20 -8.84 3.26 6.60
N VAL A 21 -9.15 2.18 5.87
CA VAL A 21 -8.19 1.12 5.57
C VAL A 21 -7.03 1.66 4.73
N MET A 22 -7.31 2.45 3.68
CA MET A 22 -6.26 2.98 2.81
C MET A 22 -5.36 4.01 3.53
N GLN A 23 -5.87 4.76 4.51
CA GLN A 23 -5.06 5.64 5.36
C GLN A 23 -4.05 4.83 6.18
N TRP A 24 -4.53 3.80 6.87
CA TRP A 24 -3.67 2.93 7.67
C TRP A 24 -2.71 2.11 6.82
N PHE A 25 -3.13 1.70 5.63
CA PHE A 25 -2.27 1.01 4.67
C PHE A 25 -1.10 1.90 4.23
N ARG A 26 -1.33 3.19 3.92
CA ARG A 26 -0.23 4.12 3.60
C ARG A 26 0.76 4.25 4.76
N ARG A 27 0.26 4.37 5.99
CA ARG A 27 1.11 4.41 7.19
C ARG A 27 1.95 3.13 7.33
N TRP A 28 1.35 1.96 7.07
CA TRP A 28 2.09 0.71 7.04
C TRP A 28 3.19 0.70 5.97
N GLN A 29 2.91 1.23 4.76
CA GLN A 29 3.92 1.34 3.70
C GLN A 29 5.10 2.21 4.12
N GLU A 30 4.85 3.35 4.75
CA GLU A 30 5.90 4.28 5.22
C GLU A 30 6.81 3.64 6.27
N VAL A 31 6.21 2.96 7.27
CA VAL A 31 6.97 2.27 8.32
C VAL A 31 7.75 1.08 7.74
N THR A 32 7.13 0.30 6.87
CA THR A 32 7.79 -0.84 6.21
C THR A 32 8.96 -0.38 5.32
N ALA A 33 8.80 0.72 4.58
CA ALA A 33 9.87 1.30 3.79
C ALA A 33 11.04 1.77 4.68
N THR A 34 10.73 2.35 5.84
CA THR A 34 11.74 2.80 6.81
C THR A 34 12.52 1.61 7.39
N LEU A 35 11.83 0.56 7.80
CA LEU A 35 12.42 -0.69 8.31
C LEU A 35 13.37 -1.34 7.29
N ASN A 36 13.00 -1.34 6.00
CA ASN A 36 13.82 -1.95 4.96
C ASN A 36 15.02 -1.07 4.54
N ALA A 37 14.96 0.25 4.72
CA ALA A 37 15.99 1.17 4.22
C ALA A 37 17.03 1.56 5.28
N GLN A 38 16.67 1.55 6.57
CA GLN A 38 17.55 2.01 7.63
C GLN A 38 18.44 0.89 8.16
N ARG A 39 19.72 1.21 8.38
CA ARG A 39 20.59 0.36 9.20
C ARG A 39 20.25 0.59 10.66
N MET A 40 19.77 -0.47 11.30
CA MET A 40 19.36 -0.49 12.69
C MET A 40 20.17 -1.56 13.44
N THR A 41 20.33 -1.42 14.76
CA THR A 41 20.70 -2.56 15.60
C THR A 41 19.53 -3.55 15.69
N ASP A 42 19.79 -4.77 16.18
CA ASP A 42 18.73 -5.77 16.37
C ASP A 42 17.64 -5.26 17.34
N GLU A 43 18.03 -4.53 18.40
CA GLU A 43 17.08 -3.94 19.34
C GLU A 43 16.24 -2.83 18.71
N GLU A 44 16.85 -1.95 17.91
CA GLU A 44 16.14 -0.89 17.18
C GLU A 44 15.16 -1.48 16.15
N PHE A 45 15.59 -2.53 15.44
CA PHE A 45 14.76 -3.25 14.50
C PHE A 45 13.57 -3.92 15.21
N GLN A 46 13.81 -4.56 16.35
CA GLN A 46 12.74 -5.21 17.12
C GLN A 46 11.66 -4.20 17.54
N VAL A 47 12.05 -3.04 18.06
CA VAL A 47 11.12 -1.98 18.46
C VAL A 47 10.34 -1.45 17.25
N ALA A 48 11.02 -1.15 16.14
CA ALA A 48 10.36 -0.65 14.94
C ALA A 48 9.44 -1.70 14.29
N ASN A 49 9.79 -2.99 14.40
CA ASN A 49 8.94 -4.08 13.91
C ASN A 49 7.71 -4.29 14.80
N GLU A 50 7.82 -4.10 16.12
CA GLU A 50 6.66 -4.07 17.03
C GLU A 50 5.69 -2.93 16.68
N ASP A 51 6.22 -1.74 16.37
CA ASP A 51 5.40 -0.61 15.89
C ASP A 51 4.68 -0.94 14.57
N ARG A 52 5.36 -1.63 13.63
CA ARG A 52 4.74 -2.10 12.38
C ARG A 52 3.63 -3.12 12.66
N ILE A 53 3.84 -4.07 13.56
CA ILE A 53 2.83 -5.07 13.94
C ILE A 53 1.60 -4.40 14.56
N ALA A 54 1.77 -3.40 15.42
CA ALA A 54 0.64 -2.66 15.99
C ALA A 54 -0.20 -1.93 14.92
N ILE A 55 0.45 -1.45 13.85
CA ILE A 55 -0.24 -0.89 12.68
C ILE A 55 -0.99 -1.97 11.91
N GLU A 56 -0.40 -3.15 11.71
CA GLU A 56 -1.05 -4.29 11.05
C GLU A 56 -2.29 -4.77 11.82
N ASP A 57 -2.21 -4.88 13.14
CA ASP A 57 -3.34 -5.21 14.01
C ASP A 57 -4.48 -4.18 13.88
N SER A 58 -4.12 -2.89 13.89
CA SER A 58 -5.08 -1.80 13.71
C SER A 58 -5.73 -1.83 12.34
N LEU A 59 -4.93 -2.07 11.29
CA LEU A 59 -5.41 -2.20 9.91
C LEU A 59 -6.40 -3.36 9.77
N MET A 60 -6.15 -4.49 10.43
CA MET A 60 -7.04 -5.65 10.41
C MET A 60 -8.37 -5.39 11.11
N ALA A 61 -8.38 -4.58 12.18
CA ALA A 61 -9.57 -4.28 12.97
C ALA A 61 -10.58 -3.34 12.28
N ILE A 62 -10.13 -2.49 11.36
CA ILE A 62 -10.97 -1.53 10.63
C ILE A 62 -11.83 -2.28 9.60
N PRO A 63 -13.17 -2.19 9.56
CA PRO A 63 -13.97 -2.85 8.52
C PRO A 63 -13.56 -2.40 7.10
N ALA A 64 -13.51 -3.34 6.15
CA ALA A 64 -13.27 -3.01 4.74
C ALA A 64 -14.56 -2.46 4.12
N GLU A 65 -14.46 -1.35 3.40
CA GLU A 65 -15.59 -0.72 2.71
C GLU A 65 -15.73 -1.22 1.27
N ASN A 66 -14.65 -1.74 0.69
CA ASN A 66 -14.60 -2.25 -0.68
C ASN A 66 -13.54 -3.36 -0.86
N ALA A 67 -13.41 -3.89 -2.07
CA ALA A 67 -12.43 -4.95 -2.38
C ALA A 67 -10.97 -4.49 -2.27
N ARG A 68 -10.68 -3.23 -2.63
CA ARG A 68 -9.33 -2.64 -2.52
C ARG A 68 -8.87 -2.63 -1.07
N ASP A 69 -9.74 -2.29 -0.13
CA ASP A 69 -9.46 -2.33 1.31
C ASP A 69 -9.13 -3.75 1.77
N PHE A 70 -9.93 -4.74 1.38
CA PHE A 70 -9.69 -6.13 1.74
C PHE A 70 -8.33 -6.62 1.22
N VAL A 71 -7.99 -6.31 -0.04
CA VAL A 71 -6.70 -6.66 -0.63
C VAL A 71 -5.56 -5.93 0.08
N ALA A 72 -5.70 -4.64 0.40
CA ALA A 72 -4.70 -3.86 1.12
C ALA A 72 -4.36 -4.49 2.49
N LYS A 73 -5.38 -4.95 3.22
CA LYS A 73 -5.18 -5.69 4.48
C LYS A 73 -4.38 -6.97 4.30
N VAL A 74 -4.80 -7.82 3.35
CA VAL A 74 -4.10 -9.08 3.06
C VAL A 74 -2.67 -8.81 2.64
N TYR A 75 -2.46 -7.81 1.79
CA TYR A 75 -1.15 -7.40 1.29
C TYR A 75 -0.20 -6.97 2.42
N ALA A 76 -0.69 -6.14 3.34
CA ALA A 76 0.08 -5.68 4.49
C ALA A 76 0.35 -6.80 5.50
N TYR A 77 -0.71 -7.50 5.95
CA TYR A 77 -0.63 -8.48 7.03
C TYR A 77 0.24 -9.70 6.68
N THR A 78 0.25 -10.10 5.40
CA THR A 78 1.12 -11.18 4.93
C THR A 78 2.52 -10.71 4.55
N ASN A 79 2.77 -9.39 4.60
CA ASN A 79 3.94 -8.75 4.05
C ASN A 79 4.26 -9.27 2.64
N ARG A 80 3.29 -9.21 1.71
CA ARG A 80 3.44 -9.73 0.33
C ARG A 80 3.81 -11.22 0.28
N GLY A 81 3.24 -12.00 1.20
CA GLY A 81 3.43 -13.45 1.29
C GLY A 81 4.73 -13.89 1.95
N GLU A 82 5.47 -13.00 2.60
CA GLU A 82 6.53 -13.46 3.52
C GLU A 82 5.94 -14.23 4.71
N LEU A 83 4.64 -14.05 4.99
CA LEU A 83 3.91 -14.74 6.05
C LEU A 83 2.57 -15.31 5.54
N GLY A 84 2.35 -16.62 5.72
CA GLY A 84 1.05 -17.28 5.59
C GLY A 84 0.52 -17.53 4.17
N LEU A 85 1.10 -16.92 3.15
CA LEU A 85 0.82 -17.16 1.71
C LEU A 85 2.14 -17.40 0.96
N PRO A 86 2.14 -17.96 -0.26
CA PRO A 86 3.34 -17.98 -1.10
C PRO A 86 3.84 -16.55 -1.35
N ASN A 87 5.14 -16.32 -1.22
CA ASN A 87 5.69 -14.98 -1.37
C ASN A 87 5.66 -14.50 -2.83
N HIS A 88 5.98 -13.22 -3.02
CA HIS A 88 6.00 -12.57 -4.32
C HIS A 88 6.94 -13.20 -5.37
N ASN A 89 7.93 -13.98 -4.95
CA ASN A 89 8.80 -14.74 -5.86
C ASN A 89 8.23 -16.11 -6.22
N GLU A 90 7.46 -16.72 -5.32
CA GLU A 90 6.86 -18.05 -5.51
C GLU A 90 5.57 -18.00 -6.33
N LEU A 91 4.78 -16.93 -6.18
CA LEU A 91 3.54 -16.74 -6.96
C LEU A 91 3.36 -15.28 -7.44
N PRO A 92 4.23 -14.79 -8.34
CA PRO A 92 4.16 -13.40 -8.83
C PRO A 92 2.78 -12.95 -9.35
N PRO A 93 2.03 -13.77 -10.13
CA PRO A 93 0.74 -13.34 -10.67
C PRO A 93 -0.28 -12.90 -9.61
N LEU A 94 -0.33 -13.58 -8.46
CA LEU A 94 -1.23 -13.20 -7.35
C LEU A 94 -0.91 -11.80 -6.82
N TRP A 95 0.38 -11.53 -6.63
CA TRP A 95 0.84 -10.26 -6.07
C TRP A 95 0.76 -9.13 -7.10
N ASP A 96 0.88 -9.43 -8.39
CA ASP A 96 0.63 -8.47 -9.48
C ASP A 96 -0.83 -8.02 -9.50
N GLU A 97 -1.77 -8.96 -9.37
CA GLU A 97 -3.21 -8.67 -9.24
C GLU A 97 -3.50 -7.83 -7.99
N ALA A 98 -2.91 -8.20 -6.85
CA ALA A 98 -3.07 -7.45 -5.61
C ALA A 98 -2.55 -6.01 -5.75
N ARG A 99 -1.39 -5.81 -6.38
CA ARG A 99 -0.84 -4.47 -6.65
C ARG A 99 -1.75 -3.67 -7.58
N ALA A 100 -2.30 -4.28 -8.63
CA ALA A 100 -3.21 -3.60 -9.53
C ALA A 100 -4.49 -3.12 -8.83
N LEU A 101 -5.01 -3.88 -7.87
CA LEU A 101 -6.19 -3.49 -7.09
C LEU A 101 -5.88 -2.41 -6.04
N VAL A 102 -4.69 -2.43 -5.43
CA VAL A 102 -4.30 -1.49 -4.38
C VAL A 102 -3.80 -0.16 -4.95
N PHE A 103 -3.01 -0.21 -6.02
CA PHE A 103 -2.31 0.95 -6.59
C PHE A 103 -2.87 1.42 -7.94
N GLY A 104 -3.65 0.59 -8.64
CA GLY A 104 -4.34 0.95 -9.87
C GLY A 104 -5.80 1.33 -9.64
N ALA A 105 -6.35 2.19 -10.49
CA ALA A 105 -7.79 2.42 -10.59
C ALA A 105 -8.47 1.20 -11.23
N GLY A 106 -8.63 0.11 -10.47
CA GLY A 106 -9.52 -1.01 -10.78
C GLY A 106 -9.26 -1.83 -12.05
N THR A 107 -8.16 -1.60 -12.78
CA THR A 107 -7.85 -2.35 -14.00
C THR A 107 -6.61 -3.20 -13.79
N ILE A 108 -6.79 -4.52 -13.72
CA ILE A 108 -5.68 -5.48 -13.74
C ILE A 108 -5.09 -5.46 -15.14
N VAL A 109 -3.98 -4.74 -15.31
CA VAL A 109 -3.18 -4.78 -16.53
C VAL A 109 -2.00 -5.71 -16.25
N HIS A 110 -2.03 -6.91 -16.82
CA HIS A 110 -0.89 -7.82 -16.76
C HIS A 110 0.28 -7.19 -17.52
N GLY A 111 1.35 -6.81 -16.80
CA GLY A 111 2.66 -6.60 -17.42
C GLY A 111 3.33 -5.24 -17.23
N THR A 112 3.46 -4.72 -16.01
CA THR A 112 4.54 -3.74 -15.77
C THR A 112 5.16 -3.90 -14.37
N PRO A 113 6.45 -4.27 -14.27
CA PRO A 113 7.18 -4.25 -13.00
C PRO A 113 7.36 -2.81 -12.49
N HIS A 114 7.30 -2.63 -11.17
CA HIS A 114 7.39 -1.32 -10.50
C HIS A 114 8.80 -1.10 -9.90
N PRO A 115 9.35 0.13 -9.90
CA PRO A 115 10.76 0.42 -9.56
C PRO A 115 11.23 0.14 -8.12
N GLN A 116 10.43 -0.50 -7.26
CA GLN A 116 10.83 -0.80 -5.88
C GLN A 116 11.56 -2.15 -5.74
N GLU A 117 11.84 -2.83 -6.84
CA GLU A 117 12.41 -4.19 -6.87
C GLU A 117 13.96 -4.25 -6.77
N ASP A 118 14.65 -3.13 -6.53
CA ASP A 118 16.13 -3.07 -6.59
C ASP A 118 16.86 -2.73 -5.27
N LEU A 119 16.21 -2.86 -4.11
CA LEU A 119 16.91 -2.77 -2.82
C LEU A 119 16.68 -4.04 -2.02
N ALA A 120 17.44 -5.07 -2.41
CA ALA A 120 17.79 -6.23 -1.60
C ALA A 120 19.00 -5.93 -0.71
#